data_AF-A0A5S4EWS0-F1
#
_entry.id   AF-A0A5S4EWS0-F1
#
_cell.length_a   1.000
_cell.length_b   1.000
_cell.length_c   1.000
_cell.angle_alpha   90.00
_cell.angle_beta   90.00
_cell.angle_gamma   90.00
#
_symmetry.space_group_name_H-M   'P 1'
#
loop_
_entity.id
_entity.type
_entity.pdbx_description
1 polymer ?
#
loop_
_entity_poly.entity_id
_entity_poly.type
_entity_poly.pdbx_seq_one_letter_code
_entity_poly.pdbx_strand_id
1 'polypeptide(L)'
;MRITEAAKRLGMSPRMLRYREALGLLPPVREQGAHRRFGPEELAAVAQAVELEKRFDVSPAELAFALRVLSEPAVAAAVRDLGVRIGRIQVPRRALDFEKEKALRLLRR
;
A
#
# COMPACT_ATOMS: atom_id res chain seq x y z
N MET A 1 5.45 8.89 23.22
CA MET A 1 4.10 9.29 23.66
C MET A 1 3.17 8.07 23.72
N ARG A 2 2.25 7.98 24.70
CA ARG A 2 1.26 6.87 24.77
C ARG A 2 0.22 7.00 23.67
N ILE A 3 -0.46 5.91 23.31
CA ILE A 3 -1.47 5.88 22.24
C ILE A 3 -2.62 6.87 22.46
N THR A 4 -3.03 7.11 23.70
CA THR A 4 -4.10 8.05 24.05
C THR A 4 -3.70 9.50 23.76
N GLU A 5 -2.47 9.87 24.07
CA GLU A 5 -1.92 11.20 23.82
C GLU A 5 -1.65 11.40 22.32
N ALA A 6 -1.20 10.36 21.61
CA ALA A 6 -1.08 10.36 20.16
C ALA A 6 -2.42 10.61 19.47
N ALA A 7 -3.46 9.89 19.90
CA ALA A 7 -4.80 10.02 19.36
C ALA A 7 -5.36 11.45 19.55
N LYS A 8 -5.19 12.03 20.74
CA LYS A 8 -5.57 13.42 21.02
C LYS A 8 -4.87 14.41 20.09
N ARG A 9 -3.55 14.30 19.92
CA ARG A 9 -2.77 15.19 19.03
C ARG A 9 -3.19 15.08 17.56
N LEU A 10 -3.60 13.89 17.13
CA LEU A 10 -4.07 13.63 15.78
C LEU A 10 -5.56 13.92 15.59
N GLY A 11 -6.28 14.40 16.63
CA GLY A 11 -7.70 14.69 16.56
C GLY A 11 -8.58 13.47 16.32
N MET A 12 -8.17 12.28 16.78
CA MET A 12 -8.90 11.02 16.58
C MET A 12 -9.11 10.23 17.86
N SER A 13 -10.00 9.24 17.80
CA SER A 13 -10.20 8.35 18.94
C SER A 13 -9.04 7.36 19.09
N PRO A 14 -8.68 6.95 20.32
CA PRO A 14 -7.70 5.88 20.54
C PRO A 14 -8.08 4.55 19.87
N ARG A 15 -9.38 4.30 19.68
CA ARG A 15 -9.88 3.13 18.92
C ARG A 15 -9.50 3.22 17.45
N MET A 16 -9.66 4.39 16.83
CA MET A 16 -9.28 4.60 15.42
C MET A 16 -7.77 4.43 15.22
N LEU A 17 -6.96 4.94 16.15
CA LEU A 17 -5.52 4.78 16.08
C LEU A 17 -5.09 3.31 16.20
N ARG A 18 -5.73 2.53 17.08
CA ARG A 18 -5.52 1.06 17.17
C ARG A 18 -5.97 0.33 15.91
N TYR A 19 -7.08 0.75 15.30
CA TYR A 19 -7.56 0.15 14.06
C TYR A 19 -6.53 0.33 12.93
N ARG A 20 -6.00 1.54 12.76
CA ARG A 20 -4.92 1.80 11.79
C ARG A 20 -3.65 1.01 12.10
N GLU A 21 -3.32 0.82 13.37
CA GLU A 21 -2.16 0.02 13.78
C GLU A 21 -2.34 -1.45 13.37
N ALA A 22 -3.53 -2.02 13.61
CA ALA A 22 -3.86 -3.38 13.20
C ALA A 22 -3.82 -3.58 11.67
N LEU A 23 -4.07 -2.51 10.89
CA LEU A 23 -3.93 -2.51 9.44
C LEU A 23 -2.48 -2.37 8.95
N GLY A 24 -1.51 -2.13 9.84
CA GLY A 24 -0.11 -1.90 9.47
C GLY A 24 0.15 -0.48 8.91
N LEU A 25 -0.77 0.47 9.14
CA LEU A 25 -0.60 1.87 8.73
C LEU A 25 0.24 2.70 9.72
N LEU A 26 0.67 2.09 10.82
CA LEU A 26 1.59 2.71 11.76
C LEU A 26 2.94 2.00 11.62
N PRO A 27 4.05 2.76 11.61
CA PRO A 27 5.39 2.16 11.63
C PRO A 27 5.54 1.28 12.88
N PRO A 28 6.32 0.18 12.79
CA PRO A 28 6.54 -0.70 13.93
C PRO A 28 7.14 0.09 15.08
N VAL A 29 6.34 0.29 16.13
CA VAL A 29 6.78 1.02 17.32
C VAL A 29 7.83 0.14 18.00
N ARG A 30 9.10 0.55 17.96
CA ARG A 30 10.18 -0.16 18.65
C ARG A 30 9.84 -0.26 20.14
N GLU A 31 9.66 -1.47 20.65
CA GLU A 31 9.40 -1.72 22.07
C GLU A 31 10.68 -1.49 22.90
N GLN A 32 10.97 -0.24 23.24
CA GLN A 32 11.88 0.04 24.35
C GLN A 32 11.06 0.01 25.67
N GLY A 33 10.82 -1.21 26.16
CA GLY A 33 10.08 -1.50 27.39
C GLY A 33 8.56 -1.70 27.19
N ALA A 34 7.88 -2.12 28.27
CA ALA A 34 6.49 -2.62 28.30
C ALA A 34 5.39 -1.66 27.80
N HIS A 35 5.72 -0.49 27.27
CA HIS A 35 4.76 0.50 26.79
C HIS A 35 5.20 1.11 25.45
N ARG A 36 4.38 0.94 24.40
CA ARG A 36 4.56 1.52 23.07
C ARG A 36 4.72 3.05 23.13
N ARG A 37 5.75 3.60 22.48
CA ARG A 37 6.02 5.04 22.41
C ARG A 37 5.93 5.55 20.97
N PHE A 38 4.94 6.39 20.68
CA PHE A 38 4.87 7.17 19.44
C PHE A 38 5.77 8.40 19.55
N GLY A 39 6.71 8.58 18.61
CA GLY A 39 7.50 9.78 18.43
C GLY A 39 6.92 10.70 17.36
N PRO A 40 7.60 11.81 17.03
CA PRO A 40 7.15 12.78 16.04
C PRO A 40 7.02 12.21 14.63
N GLU A 41 7.96 11.34 14.22
CA GLU A 41 7.97 10.72 12.89
C GLU A 41 6.76 9.80 12.69
N GLU A 42 6.40 9.03 13.72
CA GLU A 42 5.23 8.14 13.65
C GLU A 42 3.93 8.93 13.54
N LEU A 43 3.82 10.09 14.21
CA LEU A 43 2.66 10.98 14.06
C LEU A 43 2.60 11.61 12.66
N ALA A 44 3.74 12.02 12.11
CA ALA A 44 3.81 12.58 10.78
C ALA A 44 3.37 11.56 9.72
N ALA A 45 3.79 10.30 9.85
CA ALA A 45 3.34 9.22 8.99
C ALA A 45 1.82 8.99 9.07
N VAL A 46 1.23 8.99 10.27
CA VAL A 46 -0.23 8.85 10.43
C VAL A 46 -0.98 10.06 9.85
N ALA A 47 -0.46 11.28 10.04
CA ALA A 47 -1.04 12.47 9.45
C ALA A 47 -1.00 12.43 7.92
N GLN A 48 0.10 11.95 7.33
CA GLN A 48 0.22 11.74 5.89
C GLN A 48 -0.77 10.69 5.39
N ALA A 49 -0.94 9.57 6.10
CA ALA A 49 -1.92 8.56 5.74
C ALA A 49 -3.35 9.14 5.73
N VAL A 50 -3.73 9.91 6.75
CA VAL A 50 -5.03 10.60 6.82
C VAL A 50 -5.22 11.56 5.64
N GLU A 51 -4.17 12.26 5.23
CA GLU A 51 -4.23 13.16 4.08
C GLU A 51 -4.47 12.40 2.77
N LEU A 52 -3.79 11.27 2.57
CA LEU A 52 -4.01 10.40 1.39
C LEU A 52 -5.42 9.81 1.37
N GLU A 53 -5.91 9.34 2.53
CA GLU A 53 -7.28 8.83 2.70
C GLU A 53 -8.30 9.88 2.24
N LYS A 54 -8.16 11.14 2.68
CA LYS A 54 -9.06 12.24 2.27
C LYS A 54 -8.90 12.60 0.80
N ARG A 55 -7.67 12.72 0.32
CA ARG A 55 -7.38 13.18 -1.04
C ARG A 55 -7.91 12.23 -2.10
N PHE A 56 -7.84 10.93 -1.85
CA PHE A 56 -8.27 9.90 -2.79
C PHE A 56 -9.64 9.30 -2.47
N ASP A 57 -10.30 9.80 -1.42
CA ASP A 57 -11.58 9.29 -0.92
C ASP A 57 -11.53 7.76 -0.69
N VAL A 58 -10.51 7.33 0.05
CA VAL A 58 -10.28 5.91 0.38
C VAL A 58 -10.30 5.69 1.88
N SER A 59 -10.79 4.52 2.28
CA SER A 59 -10.74 4.04 3.65
C SER A 59 -9.30 3.68 4.08
N PRO A 60 -9.03 3.62 5.40
CA PRO A 60 -7.76 3.12 5.92
C PRO A 60 -7.44 1.70 5.42
N ALA A 61 -8.44 0.84 5.26
CA ALA A 61 -8.22 -0.53 4.80
C ALA A 61 -7.77 -0.59 3.33
N GLU A 62 -8.33 0.27 2.47
CA GLU A 62 -7.93 0.38 1.07
C GLU A 62 -6.52 0.93 0.94
N LEU A 63 -6.16 1.96 1.73
CA LEU A 63 -4.79 2.47 1.76
C LEU A 63 -3.80 1.40 2.23
N ALA A 64 -4.15 0.65 3.28
CA ALA A 64 -3.33 -0.47 3.76
C ALA A 64 -3.16 -1.55 2.69
N PHE A 65 -4.23 -1.90 1.97
CA PHE A 65 -4.16 -2.84 0.86
C PHE A 65 -3.29 -2.30 -0.29
N ALA A 66 -3.37 -1.01 -0.62
CA ALA A 66 -2.51 -0.39 -1.62
C ALA A 66 -1.03 -0.49 -1.23
N LEU A 67 -0.69 -0.28 0.05
CA LEU A 67 0.68 -0.49 0.53
C LEU A 67 1.13 -1.95 0.38
N ARG A 68 0.24 -2.92 0.67
CA ARG A 68 0.52 -4.34 0.42
C ARG A 68 0.74 -4.65 -1.05
N VAL A 69 -0.03 -4.05 -1.96
CA VAL A 69 0.19 -4.17 -3.41
C VAL A 69 1.58 -3.65 -3.81
N LEU A 70 2.12 -2.64 -3.10
CA LEU A 70 3.46 -2.11 -3.37
C LEU A 70 4.59 -2.93 -2.71
N SER A 71 4.33 -3.61 -1.59
CA SER A 71 5.36 -4.30 -0.80
C SER A 71 5.37 -5.82 -0.94
N GLU A 72 4.25 -6.46 -1.29
CA GLU A 72 4.10 -7.92 -1.41
C GLU A 72 4.01 -8.32 -2.90
N PRO A 73 5.07 -8.93 -3.49
CA PRO A 73 5.10 -9.27 -4.90
C PRO A 73 3.95 -10.19 -5.35
N ALA A 74 3.54 -11.12 -4.50
CA ALA A 74 2.43 -12.03 -4.79
C ALA A 74 1.08 -11.31 -4.87
N VAL A 75 0.83 -10.32 -3.99
CA VAL A 75 -0.38 -9.50 -4.02
C VAL A 75 -0.39 -8.62 -5.27
N ALA A 76 0.75 -8.02 -5.60
CA ALA A 76 0.92 -7.19 -6.79
C ALA A 76 0.57 -7.96 -8.07
N ALA A 77 1.06 -9.20 -8.20
CA ALA A 77 0.79 -10.06 -9.34
C ALA A 77 -0.71 -10.39 -9.45
N ALA A 78 -1.34 -10.82 -8.35
CA ALA A 78 -2.76 -11.18 -8.34
C ALA A 78 -3.68 -10.00 -8.69
N VAL A 79 -3.42 -8.80 -8.13
CA VAL A 79 -4.19 -7.59 -8.44
C VAL A 79 -3.99 -7.16 -9.90
N ARG A 80 -2.76 -7.30 -10.43
CA ARG A 80 -2.47 -7.02 -11.84
C ARG A 80 -3.24 -7.96 -12.77
N ASP A 81 -3.24 -9.26 -12.48
CA ASP A 81 -3.95 -10.27 -13.27
C ASP A 81 -5.45 -9.98 -13.33
N LEU A 82 -6.05 -9.62 -12.18
CA LEU A 82 -7.43 -9.15 -12.14
C LEU A 82 -7.61 -7.91 -13.02
N GLY A 83 -6.74 -6.90 -12.87
CA GLY A 83 -6.78 -5.66 -13.65
C GLY A 83 -6.72 -5.88 -15.16
N VAL A 84 -5.93 -6.86 -15.62
CA VAL A 84 -5.88 -7.29 -17.02
C VAL A 84 -7.19 -7.95 -17.44
N ARG A 85 -7.70 -8.89 -16.63
CA ARG A 85 -8.94 -9.63 -16.91
C ARG A 85 -10.15 -8.70 -17.07
N ILE A 86 -10.22 -7.64 -16.27
CA ILE A 86 -11.32 -6.66 -16.33
C ILE A 86 -11.03 -5.47 -17.26
N GLY A 87 -9.92 -5.50 -17.99
CA GLY A 87 -9.56 -4.46 -18.96
C GLY A 87 -9.14 -3.11 -18.35
N ARG A 88 -8.85 -3.06 -17.05
CA ARG A 88 -8.37 -1.83 -16.36
C ARG A 88 -6.87 -1.62 -16.52
N ILE A 89 -6.11 -2.67 -16.77
CA ILE A 89 -4.67 -2.62 -17.04
C ILE A 89 -4.44 -3.15 -18.46
N GLN A 90 -3.81 -2.32 -19.29
CA GLN A 90 -3.37 -2.77 -20.62
C GLN A 90 -2.01 -3.45 -20.49
N VAL A 91 -1.91 -4.69 -20.96
CA VAL A 91 -0.63 -5.37 -21.11
C VAL A 91 0.00 -4.88 -22.41
N PRO A 92 1.25 -4.37 -22.40
CA PRO A 92 1.93 -4.01 -23.64
C PRO A 92 2.09 -5.27 -24.50
N ARG A 93 1.45 -5.31 -25.69
CA ARG A 93 1.59 -6.42 -26.66
C ARG A 93 3.03 -6.63 -27.15
N ARG A 94 3.90 -5.63 -26.98
CA ARG A 94 5.24 -5.56 -27.60
C ARG A 94 6.18 -6.74 -27.31
N ALA A 95 6.08 -7.40 -26.16
CA ALA A 95 6.94 -8.54 -25.85
C ALA A 95 6.63 -9.78 -26.72
N LEU A 96 5.34 -10.00 -27.05
CA LEU A 96 4.92 -11.09 -27.92
C LEU A 96 5.19 -10.79 -29.40
N ASP A 97 5.12 -9.52 -29.79
CA ASP A 97 5.39 -9.09 -31.16
C ASP A 97 6.88 -9.26 -31.53
N PHE A 98 7.79 -9.02 -30.58
CA PHE A 98 9.24 -9.16 -30.82
C PHE A 98 9.69 -10.62 -31.01
N GLU A 99 9.16 -11.53 -30.19
CA GLU A 99 9.36 -12.98 -30.34
C GLU A 99 8.81 -13.49 -31.68
N LYS A 100 7.61 -13.04 -32.05
CA LYS A 100 6.96 -13.40 -33.31
C LYS A 100 7.70 -12.86 -34.53
N GLU A 101 8.16 -11.60 -34.50
CA GLU A 101 8.96 -11.02 -35.57
C GLU A 101 10.30 -11.74 -35.74
N LYS A 102 10.96 -12.11 -34.64
CA LYS A 102 12.20 -12.89 -34.69
C LYS A 102 11.97 -14.27 -35.31
N ALA A 103 10.92 -14.98 -34.91
CA ALA A 103 10.55 -16.27 -35.49
C ALA A 103 10.22 -16.18 -36.98
N LEU A 104 9.47 -15.15 -37.39
CA LEU A 104 9.13 -14.90 -38.80
C LEU A 104 10.36 -14.57 -39.66
N ARG A 105 11.36 -13.89 -39.11
CA ARG A 105 12.65 -13.64 -39.81
C ARG A 105 13.46 -14.92 -39.99
N LEU A 106 13.43 -15.82 -39.00
CA LEU A 106 14.13 -17.11 -39.06
C LEU A 106 13.48 -18.09 -40.05
N LEU A 107 12.17 -17.97 -40.32
CA LEU A 107 11.44 -18.79 -41.31
C LEU A 107 11.56 -18.29 -42.76
N ARG A 108 12.11 -17.08 -42.98
CA ARG A 108 12.27 -16.47 -44.32
C ARG A 108 13.67 -16.64 -44.92
N ARG A 109 14.49 -17.54 -44.37
CA ARG A 109 15.86 -17.85 -44.82
C ARG A 109 15.96 -19.33 -45.15
#